data_AF-A0A7S2U6C6-F1
#
_entry.id   AF-A0A7S2U6C6-F1
#
_cell.length_a   1.000
_cell.length_b   1.000
_cell.length_c   1.000
_cell.angle_alpha   90.00
_cell.angle_beta   90.00
_cell.angle_gamma   90.00
#
_symmetry.space_group_name_H-M   'P 1'
#
loop_
_entity.id
_entity.type
_entity.pdbx_description
1 polymer ?
#
loop_
_entity_poly.entity_id
_entity_poly.type
_entity_poly.pdbx_seq_one_letter_code
_entity_poly.pdbx_strand_id
1 'polypeptide(L)'
;EDCKAALVRCVSRTSAPLLDEVRALVQDVEEMGEQVGMGQAPALSGLLNGEWELLYAPEDITRSSPFFWAFRRAFPEQSDQIFGITDSIPASLKEVGPAYQTIQLDSQSTPATGSLVSRVKVATLGGMATSIMTTRCTILRVEGLDGIRLRVDTTKPEESTILQKLGPLGDIIASNSPAFPSGDTLDRVMPGSSEVVMRTTYCDESIRISRNDDLFDEIFVWKRKDFGTGEFEI
;
A
#
# COMPACT_ATOMS: atom_id res chain seq x y z
N GLU A 1 11.37 -20.38 -9.86
CA GLU A 1 10.73 -20.81 -8.60
C GLU A 1 11.64 -20.59 -7.38
N ASP A 2 12.88 -21.06 -7.40
CA ASP A 2 13.79 -20.93 -6.25
C ASP A 2 14.04 -19.49 -5.79
N CYS A 3 14.22 -18.54 -6.70
CA CYS A 3 14.41 -17.12 -6.37
C CYS A 3 13.19 -16.50 -5.67
N LYS A 4 11.96 -16.83 -6.13
CA LYS A 4 10.71 -16.37 -5.48
C LYS A 4 10.60 -16.89 -4.07
N ALA A 5 10.86 -18.20 -3.89
CA ALA A 5 10.83 -18.82 -2.58
C ALA A 5 11.91 -18.24 -1.64
N ALA A 6 13.09 -17.90 -2.16
CA ALA A 6 14.13 -17.22 -1.40
C ALA A 6 13.71 -15.81 -0.96
N LEU A 7 13.13 -15.01 -1.87
CA LEU A 7 12.56 -13.70 -1.54
C LEU A 7 11.50 -13.80 -0.45
N VAL A 8 10.48 -14.65 -0.64
CA VAL A 8 9.39 -14.83 0.34
C VAL A 8 9.92 -15.26 1.70
N ARG A 9 10.88 -16.19 1.76
CA ARG A 9 11.52 -16.59 3.02
C ARG A 9 12.29 -15.44 3.68
N CYS A 10 12.99 -14.63 2.89
CA CYS A 10 13.74 -13.48 3.38
C CYS A 10 12.80 -12.44 4.01
N VAL A 11 11.70 -12.08 3.32
CA VAL A 11 10.78 -11.05 3.79
C VAL A 11 9.80 -11.52 4.87
N SER A 12 9.55 -12.83 4.97
CA SER A 12 8.63 -13.39 5.98
C SER A 12 9.31 -13.77 7.30
N ARG A 13 10.62 -13.54 7.44
CA ARG A 13 11.37 -13.92 8.65
C ARG A 13 11.07 -12.96 9.81
N THR A 14 11.25 -13.42 11.05
CA THR A 14 10.93 -12.62 12.26
C THR A 14 11.79 -11.36 12.41
N SER A 15 13.02 -11.37 11.89
CA SER A 15 13.90 -10.20 11.87
C SER A 15 13.76 -9.43 10.56
N ALA A 16 13.65 -8.10 10.65
CA ALA A 16 13.59 -7.25 9.46
C ALA A 16 14.79 -7.52 8.53
N PRO A 17 14.55 -7.78 7.23
CA PRO A 17 15.63 -8.02 6.30
C PRO A 17 16.40 -6.74 5.95
N LEU A 18 17.67 -6.90 5.60
CA LEU A 18 18.48 -5.77 5.13
C LEU A 18 17.98 -5.35 3.74
N LEU A 19 17.92 -4.05 3.49
CA LEU A 19 17.43 -3.52 2.22
C LEU A 19 18.22 -4.07 1.01
N ASP A 20 19.55 -4.14 1.12
CA ASP A 20 20.40 -4.66 0.04
C ASP A 20 20.18 -6.16 -0.21
N GLU A 21 19.85 -6.93 0.83
CA GLU A 21 19.50 -8.35 0.70
C GLU A 21 18.18 -8.52 -0.08
N VAL A 22 17.17 -7.71 0.25
CA VAL A 22 15.88 -7.73 -0.46
C VAL A 22 16.05 -7.27 -1.91
N ARG A 23 16.84 -6.21 -2.16
CA ARG A 23 17.13 -5.71 -3.51
C ARG A 23 17.76 -6.78 -4.40
N ALA A 24 18.77 -7.49 -3.89
CA ALA A 24 19.40 -8.57 -4.64
C ALA A 24 18.40 -9.68 -5.00
N LEU A 25 17.57 -10.12 -4.04
CA LEU A 25 16.57 -11.16 -4.28
C LEU A 25 15.44 -10.70 -5.22
N VAL A 26 15.05 -9.42 -5.15
CA VAL A 26 14.08 -8.82 -6.08
C VAL A 26 14.65 -8.81 -7.50
N GLN A 27 15.91 -8.40 -7.65
CA GLN A 27 16.60 -8.41 -8.93
C GLN A 27 16.65 -9.84 -9.51
N ASP A 28 17.02 -10.84 -8.71
CA ASP A 28 17.01 -12.25 -9.16
C ASP A 28 15.63 -12.72 -9.65
N VAL A 29 14.55 -12.26 -9.00
CA VAL A 29 13.17 -12.59 -9.41
C VAL A 29 12.79 -11.89 -10.71
N GLU A 30 13.15 -10.61 -10.85
CA GLU A 30 12.87 -9.81 -12.04
C GLU A 30 13.64 -10.35 -13.26
N GLU A 31 14.94 -10.63 -13.11
CA GLU A 31 15.78 -11.23 -14.17
C GLU A 31 15.28 -12.61 -14.58
N MET A 32 14.91 -13.45 -13.61
CA MET A 32 14.30 -14.75 -13.89
C MET A 32 13.00 -14.59 -14.67
N GLY A 33 12.13 -13.66 -14.25
CA GLY A 33 10.89 -13.34 -14.92
C GLY A 33 11.09 -12.90 -16.38
N GLU A 34 12.09 -12.05 -16.62
CA GLU A 34 12.45 -11.61 -17.97
C GLU A 34 12.93 -12.77 -18.84
N GLN A 35 13.82 -13.61 -18.32
CA GLN A 35 14.38 -14.77 -19.05
C GLN A 35 13.31 -15.78 -19.48
N VAL A 36 12.29 -16.01 -18.65
CA VAL A 36 11.23 -16.99 -18.92
C VAL A 36 9.95 -16.36 -19.47
N GLY A 37 9.91 -15.03 -19.65
CA GLY A 37 8.74 -14.29 -20.13
C GLY A 37 7.55 -14.30 -19.17
N MET A 38 7.77 -14.42 -17.86
CA MET A 38 6.73 -14.43 -16.84
C MET A 38 6.81 -13.21 -15.93
N GLY A 39 5.65 -12.82 -15.39
CA GLY A 39 5.55 -11.71 -14.45
C GLY A 39 5.76 -10.32 -15.05
N GLN A 40 5.93 -10.25 -16.38
CA GLN A 40 6.14 -9.02 -17.14
C GLN A 40 4.81 -8.36 -17.54
N ALA A 41 4.87 -7.08 -17.89
CA ALA A 41 3.72 -6.26 -18.30
C ALA A 41 2.46 -6.41 -17.40
N PRO A 42 2.60 -6.30 -16.07
CA PRO A 42 1.55 -6.66 -15.13
C PRO A 42 0.31 -5.76 -15.23
N ALA A 43 0.47 -4.53 -15.71
CA ALA A 43 -0.66 -3.64 -15.97
C ALA A 43 -1.59 -4.14 -17.10
N LEU A 44 -1.12 -5.10 -17.92
CA LEU A 44 -1.84 -5.65 -19.07
C LEU A 44 -2.19 -7.15 -18.92
N SER A 45 -1.58 -7.85 -17.95
CA SER A 45 -1.72 -9.31 -17.81
C SER A 45 -3.03 -9.77 -17.15
N GLY A 46 -3.78 -8.84 -16.53
CA GLY A 46 -4.96 -9.16 -15.70
C GLY A 46 -4.62 -9.72 -14.32
N LEU A 47 -3.35 -10.09 -14.07
CA LEU A 47 -2.89 -10.61 -12.78
C LEU A 47 -2.86 -9.52 -11.70
N LEU A 48 -2.80 -8.24 -12.05
CA LEU A 48 -2.75 -7.18 -11.05
C LEU A 48 -4.04 -7.13 -10.19
N ASN A 49 -5.17 -7.57 -10.74
CA ASN A 49 -6.46 -7.60 -10.05
C ASN A 49 -6.46 -8.60 -8.90
N GLY A 50 -7.14 -8.23 -7.81
CA GLY A 50 -7.33 -9.07 -6.63
C GLY A 50 -6.86 -8.41 -5.34
N GLU A 51 -6.75 -9.25 -4.30
CA GLU A 51 -6.27 -8.84 -2.97
C GLU A 51 -4.81 -9.25 -2.77
N TRP A 52 -4.05 -8.32 -2.21
CA TRP A 52 -2.62 -8.42 -2.00
C TRP A 52 -2.31 -8.10 -0.53
N GLU A 53 -1.57 -8.96 0.13
CA GLU A 53 -1.02 -8.75 1.47
C GLU A 53 0.43 -8.30 1.38
N LEU A 54 0.81 -7.26 2.13
CA LEU A 54 2.18 -6.77 2.16
C LEU A 54 3.08 -7.73 2.95
N LEU A 55 4.15 -8.21 2.34
CA LEU A 55 5.21 -8.95 3.01
C LEU A 55 6.39 -8.06 3.42
N TYR A 56 6.69 -7.02 2.63
CA TYR A 56 7.81 -6.13 2.88
C TYR A 56 7.54 -4.70 2.41
N ALA A 57 7.97 -3.75 3.23
CA ALA A 57 8.14 -2.34 2.89
C ALA A 57 9.54 -1.88 3.35
N PRO A 58 10.15 -0.88 2.69
CA PRO A 58 11.47 -0.38 3.05
C PRO A 58 11.47 0.40 4.37
N GLU A 59 10.30 0.89 4.79
CA GLU A 59 10.09 1.66 6.01
C GLU A 59 8.99 0.99 6.88
N ASP A 60 8.19 1.79 7.59
CA ASP A 60 7.02 1.32 8.34
C ASP A 60 5.90 0.83 7.38
N ILE A 61 5.28 -0.30 7.70
CA ILE A 61 4.16 -0.91 6.95
C ILE A 61 3.02 0.09 6.69
N THR A 62 2.77 1.02 7.59
CA THR A 62 1.77 2.10 7.43
C THR A 62 2.05 2.99 6.22
N ARG A 63 3.31 3.11 5.80
CA ARG A 63 3.77 3.96 4.70
C ARG A 63 3.68 3.27 3.33
N SER A 64 3.18 2.04 3.27
CA SER A 64 2.91 1.31 2.01
C SER A 64 1.70 1.85 1.23
N SER A 65 0.93 2.77 1.80
CA SER A 65 -0.23 3.37 1.14
C SER A 65 0.17 4.46 0.14
N PRO A 66 -0.47 4.54 -1.05
CA PRO A 66 -0.28 5.63 -2.02
C PRO A 66 -0.52 7.03 -1.45
N PHE A 67 -1.27 7.16 -0.35
CA PHE A 67 -1.42 8.41 0.38
C PHE A 67 -0.06 9.01 0.80
N PHE A 68 0.86 8.19 1.31
CA PHE A 68 2.16 8.70 1.77
C PHE A 68 3.05 9.14 0.60
N TRP A 69 2.91 8.50 -0.56
CA TRP A 69 3.58 8.94 -1.79
C TRP A 69 3.06 10.31 -2.24
N ALA A 70 1.73 10.48 -2.26
CA ALA A 70 1.09 11.75 -2.60
C ALA A 70 1.41 12.86 -1.59
N PHE A 71 1.44 12.51 -0.30
CA PHE A 71 1.79 13.45 0.77
C PHE A 71 3.22 13.95 0.64
N ARG A 72 4.19 13.07 0.34
CA ARG A 72 5.59 13.45 0.08
C ARG A 72 5.71 14.42 -1.09
N ARG A 73 4.91 14.24 -2.15
CA ARG A 73 4.82 15.23 -3.25
C ARG A 73 4.29 16.56 -2.74
N ALA A 74 3.18 16.57 -1.98
CA ALA A 74 2.55 17.78 -1.51
C ALA A 74 3.42 18.58 -0.52
N PHE A 75 4.22 17.88 0.29
CA PHE A 75 4.99 18.44 1.40
C PHE A 75 6.42 17.89 1.43
N PRO A 76 7.27 18.20 0.44
CA PRO A 76 8.61 17.60 0.32
C PRO A 76 9.54 17.93 1.50
N GLU A 77 9.37 19.09 2.15
CA GLU A 77 10.17 19.50 3.31
C GLU A 77 9.61 18.98 4.65
N GLN A 78 8.38 18.47 4.65
CA GLN A 78 7.64 18.06 5.86
C GLN A 78 7.13 16.63 5.74
N SER A 79 7.62 15.86 4.77
CA SER A 79 7.29 14.44 4.60
C SER A 79 7.55 13.67 5.89
N ASP A 80 8.57 14.08 6.64
CA ASP A 80 8.94 13.46 7.89
C ASP A 80 8.01 13.84 9.05
N GLN A 81 7.24 14.92 8.93
CA GLN A 81 6.36 15.42 9.98
C GLN A 81 5.03 14.66 10.04
N ILE A 82 4.53 14.13 8.92
CA ILE A 82 3.35 13.23 8.98
C ILE A 82 3.71 11.90 9.65
N PHE A 83 4.99 11.51 9.61
CA PHE A 83 5.48 10.41 10.44
C PHE A 83 5.32 10.74 11.93
N GLY A 84 5.41 12.01 12.33
CA GLY A 84 5.06 12.45 13.68
C GLY A 84 3.64 12.07 14.13
N ILE A 85 2.67 11.94 13.22
CA ILE A 85 1.32 11.45 13.59
C ILE A 85 1.34 9.95 13.92
N THR A 86 2.11 9.16 13.18
CA THR A 86 2.27 7.72 13.44
C THR A 86 3.32 7.40 14.51
N ASP A 87 4.27 8.30 14.75
CA ASP A 87 5.44 8.16 15.63
C ASP A 87 5.19 8.82 16.99
N SER A 88 4.21 9.73 17.10
CA SER A 88 3.73 10.27 18.38
C SER A 88 2.98 9.23 19.23
N ILE A 89 2.61 8.10 18.63
CA ILE A 89 2.14 6.93 19.36
C ILE A 89 3.40 6.21 19.86
N PRO A 90 3.64 6.13 21.19
CA PRO A 90 4.83 5.47 21.71
C PRO A 90 4.98 4.07 21.12
N ALA A 91 6.19 3.72 20.65
CA ALA A 91 6.44 2.42 20.00
C ALA A 91 6.06 1.22 20.88
N SER A 92 6.08 1.37 22.21
CA SER A 92 5.62 0.35 23.17
C SER A 92 4.10 0.14 23.18
N LEU A 93 3.33 1.06 22.57
CA LEU A 93 1.88 1.06 22.51
C LEU A 93 1.35 0.88 21.08
N LYS A 94 2.18 1.13 20.05
CA LYS A 94 1.86 0.97 18.63
C LYS A 94 2.17 -0.46 18.19
N GLU A 95 1.16 -1.17 17.72
CA GLU A 95 1.30 -2.48 17.09
C GLU A 95 0.74 -2.36 15.67
N VAL A 96 1.59 -2.51 14.65
CA VAL A 96 1.18 -2.43 13.25
C VAL A 96 0.81 -3.84 12.79
N GLY A 97 -0.45 -4.00 12.40
CA GLY A 97 -0.95 -5.25 11.83
C GLY A 97 -0.69 -5.34 10.33
N PRO A 98 -1.29 -6.33 9.65
CA PRO A 98 -1.08 -6.52 8.22
C PRO A 98 -1.60 -5.33 7.39
N ALA A 99 -0.95 -5.13 6.25
CA ALA A 99 -1.37 -4.20 5.21
C ALA A 99 -1.88 -4.95 3.99
N TYR A 100 -2.99 -4.47 3.42
CA TYR A 100 -3.64 -5.07 2.28
C TYR A 100 -3.90 -4.04 1.18
N GLN A 101 -3.85 -4.49 -0.07
CA GLN A 101 -4.30 -3.73 -1.22
C GLN A 101 -5.28 -4.56 -2.05
N THR A 102 -6.46 -4.00 -2.32
CA THR A 102 -7.40 -4.53 -3.30
C THR A 102 -7.28 -3.71 -4.57
N ILE A 103 -6.99 -4.35 -5.71
CA ILE A 103 -6.89 -3.69 -7.01
C ILE A 103 -7.97 -4.22 -7.93
N GLN A 104 -8.69 -3.29 -8.56
CA GLN A 104 -9.69 -3.56 -9.58
C GLN A 104 -9.41 -2.65 -10.78
N LEU A 105 -8.71 -3.20 -11.76
CA LEU A 105 -8.43 -2.59 -13.05
C LEU A 105 -9.37 -3.17 -14.09
N ASP A 106 -10.15 -2.30 -14.73
CA ASP A 106 -10.91 -2.59 -15.94
C ASP A 106 -9.98 -2.39 -17.14
N SER A 107 -9.46 -3.51 -17.66
CA SER A 107 -8.61 -3.50 -18.86
C SER A 107 -9.42 -3.39 -20.16
N GLN A 108 -10.76 -3.47 -20.10
CA GLN A 108 -11.62 -3.31 -21.27
C GLN A 108 -11.99 -1.84 -21.52
N SER A 109 -11.90 -0.98 -20.50
CA SER A 109 -12.07 0.46 -20.69
C SER A 109 -10.88 1.08 -21.44
N THR A 110 -11.13 2.18 -22.15
CA THR A 110 -10.08 2.93 -22.88
C THR A 110 -10.17 4.42 -22.53
N PRO A 111 -9.19 4.98 -21.78
CA PRO A 111 -8.05 4.27 -21.18
C PRO A 111 -8.51 3.26 -20.11
N ALA A 112 -7.67 2.26 -19.83
CA ALA A 112 -7.92 1.29 -18.76
C ALA A 112 -7.96 2.01 -17.40
N THR A 113 -9.05 1.84 -16.67
CA THR A 113 -9.38 2.59 -15.44
C THR A 113 -9.78 1.65 -14.31
N GLY A 114 -9.92 2.16 -13.09
CA GLY A 114 -10.27 1.28 -11.98
C GLY A 114 -10.16 1.92 -10.61
N SER A 115 -9.99 1.07 -9.60
CA SER A 115 -9.81 1.49 -8.21
C SER A 115 -8.73 0.68 -7.50
N LEU A 116 -8.10 1.33 -6.52
CA LEU A 116 -7.19 0.70 -5.56
C LEU A 116 -7.63 1.10 -4.15
N VAL A 117 -7.78 0.11 -3.26
CA VAL A 117 -8.06 0.33 -1.85
C VAL A 117 -6.93 -0.25 -1.01
N SER A 118 -6.18 0.61 -0.34
CA SER A 118 -5.11 0.24 0.60
C SER A 118 -5.64 0.30 2.03
N ARG A 119 -5.42 -0.76 2.80
CA ARG A 119 -5.85 -0.87 4.21
C ARG A 119 -4.67 -1.27 5.07
N VAL A 120 -4.39 -0.53 6.13
CA VAL A 120 -3.35 -0.90 7.09
C VAL A 120 -3.95 -0.96 8.49
N LYS A 121 -3.81 -2.09 9.16
CA LYS A 121 -4.24 -2.22 10.55
C LYS A 121 -3.23 -1.53 11.46
N VAL A 122 -3.71 -0.60 12.28
CA VAL A 122 -2.93 0.07 13.31
C VAL A 122 -3.61 -0.20 14.65
N ALA A 123 -2.91 -0.91 15.53
CA ALA A 123 -3.30 -1.08 16.91
C ALA A 123 -2.48 -0.13 17.80
N THR A 124 -3.14 0.36 18.85
CA THR A 124 -2.64 1.36 19.80
C THR A 124 -3.00 0.88 21.21
N LEU A 125 -2.33 1.41 22.23
CA LEU A 125 -2.54 1.05 23.64
C LEU A 125 -2.33 -0.45 23.93
N GLY A 126 -1.30 -1.07 23.35
CA GLY A 126 -0.98 -2.48 23.59
C GLY A 126 -2.07 -3.44 23.07
N GLY A 127 -2.65 -3.12 21.91
CA GLY A 127 -3.68 -3.94 21.25
C GLY A 127 -5.12 -3.66 21.67
N MET A 128 -5.35 -2.84 22.70
CA MET A 128 -6.72 -2.56 23.20
C MET A 128 -7.56 -1.67 22.26
N ALA A 129 -6.90 -0.91 21.39
CA ALA A 129 -7.52 0.01 20.46
C ALA A 129 -6.98 -0.25 19.05
N THR A 130 -7.84 -0.73 18.15
CA THR A 130 -7.48 -1.03 16.76
C THR A 130 -8.20 -0.08 15.84
N SER A 131 -7.56 0.35 14.77
CA SER A 131 -8.17 1.07 13.65
C SER A 131 -7.56 0.58 12.34
N ILE A 132 -8.33 0.60 11.27
CA ILE A 132 -7.83 0.30 9.92
C ILE A 132 -7.71 1.62 9.16
N MET A 133 -6.49 2.01 8.81
CA MET A 133 -6.29 3.16 7.95
C MET A 133 -6.61 2.77 6.51
N THR A 134 -7.71 3.31 5.95
CA THR A 134 -8.16 3.01 4.59
C THR A 134 -7.86 4.20 3.67
N THR A 135 -7.06 3.95 2.64
CA THR A 135 -6.82 4.87 1.52
C THR A 135 -7.51 4.35 0.27
N ARG A 136 -8.34 5.18 -0.35
CA ARG A 136 -9.04 4.86 -1.60
C ARG A 136 -8.45 5.71 -2.72
N CYS A 137 -8.13 5.05 -3.83
CA CYS A 137 -7.59 5.68 -5.01
C CYS A 137 -8.39 5.30 -6.26
N THR A 138 -8.46 6.24 -7.19
CA THR A 138 -8.94 6.01 -8.55
C THR A 138 -7.75 5.71 -9.45
N ILE A 139 -7.82 4.63 -10.24
CA ILE A 139 -6.84 4.35 -11.30
C ILE A 139 -7.25 5.15 -12.53
N LEU A 140 -6.47 6.18 -12.86
CA LEU A 140 -6.76 7.10 -13.96
C LEU A 140 -6.43 6.51 -15.32
N ARG A 141 -5.31 5.77 -15.40
CA ARG A 141 -4.81 5.12 -16.62
C ARG A 141 -3.67 4.16 -16.32
N VAL A 142 -3.41 3.25 -17.25
CA VAL A 142 -2.15 2.52 -17.36
C VAL A 142 -1.08 3.43 -18.00
N GLU A 143 0.15 3.36 -17.49
CA GLU A 143 1.32 4.08 -18.01
C GLU A 143 2.43 3.08 -18.38
N GLY A 144 2.60 2.82 -19.68
CA GLY A 144 3.56 1.83 -20.16
C GLY A 144 3.10 0.39 -19.93
N LEU A 145 4.04 -0.50 -19.62
CA LEU A 145 3.77 -1.93 -19.40
C LEU A 145 3.57 -2.25 -17.92
N ASP A 146 4.13 -1.44 -17.04
CA ASP A 146 4.36 -1.69 -15.62
C ASP A 146 3.68 -0.66 -14.70
N GLY A 147 3.36 0.53 -15.21
CA GLY A 147 2.81 1.62 -14.42
C GLY A 147 1.28 1.66 -14.40
N ILE A 148 0.70 1.97 -13.24
CA ILE A 148 -0.65 2.50 -13.13
C ILE A 148 -0.63 3.86 -12.43
N ARG A 149 -1.32 4.85 -13.01
CA ARG A 149 -1.50 6.15 -12.39
C ARG A 149 -2.69 6.13 -11.45
N LEU A 150 -2.43 6.46 -10.20
CA LEU A 150 -3.39 6.52 -9.11
C LEU A 150 -3.65 7.99 -8.75
N ARG A 151 -4.91 8.35 -8.54
CA ARG A 151 -5.30 9.55 -7.80
C ARG A 151 -5.74 9.13 -6.41
N VAL A 152 -5.12 9.67 -5.37
CA VAL A 152 -5.60 9.48 -3.99
C VAL A 152 -6.90 10.26 -3.84
N ASP A 153 -7.99 9.60 -3.46
CA ASP A 153 -9.28 10.26 -3.26
C ASP A 153 -9.44 10.64 -1.79
N THR A 154 -9.32 9.63 -0.92
CA THR A 154 -9.54 9.79 0.54
C THR A 154 -8.63 8.88 1.33
N THR A 155 -8.26 9.34 2.52
CA THR A 155 -7.61 8.53 3.55
C THR A 155 -8.34 8.77 4.87
N LYS A 156 -8.76 7.72 5.56
CA LYS A 156 -9.44 7.84 6.85
C LYS A 156 -9.28 6.59 7.70
N PRO A 157 -9.29 6.74 9.04
CA PRO A 157 -9.46 5.59 9.92
C PRO A 157 -10.88 5.02 9.77
N GLU A 158 -10.97 3.72 9.52
CA GLU A 158 -12.18 2.89 9.56
C GLU A 158 -12.05 1.87 10.71
N GLU A 159 -13.16 1.22 11.09
CA GLU A 159 -13.20 0.11 12.07
C GLU A 159 -12.47 0.38 13.40
N SER A 160 -12.57 1.61 13.92
CA SER A 160 -11.92 1.98 15.17
C SER A 160 -12.69 1.48 16.39
N THR A 161 -12.07 0.63 17.20
CA THR A 161 -12.67 0.14 18.45
C THR A 161 -12.74 1.20 19.55
N ILE A 162 -11.95 2.28 19.45
CA ILE A 162 -12.07 3.47 20.32
C ILE A 162 -13.40 4.19 20.06
N LEU A 163 -13.77 4.33 18.78
CA LEU A 163 -15.00 5.03 18.38
C LEU A 163 -16.25 4.26 18.81
N GLN A 164 -16.21 2.92 18.73
CA GLN A 164 -17.32 2.05 19.13
C GLN A 164 -17.54 2.01 20.66
N LYS A 165 -16.47 2.09 21.47
CA LYS A 165 -16.58 2.04 22.94
C LYS A 165 -17.00 3.37 23.59
N LEU A 166 -16.92 4.48 22.86
CA LEU A 166 -17.24 5.82 23.38
C LEU A 166 -18.68 6.28 23.13
N GLY A 167 -19.52 5.46 22.48
CA GLY A 167 -20.91 5.84 22.17
C GLY A 167 -20.99 7.14 21.35
N PRO A 168 -22.02 7.99 21.53
CA PRO A 168 -22.18 9.25 20.78
C PRO A 168 -21.01 10.25 20.92
N LEU A 169 -20.17 10.10 21.94
CA LEU A 169 -18.94 10.88 22.12
C LEU A 169 -17.80 10.39 21.23
N GLY A 170 -17.82 9.12 20.82
CA GLY A 170 -16.92 8.55 19.83
C GLY A 170 -17.08 9.23 18.48
N ASP A 171 -18.32 9.41 18.01
CA ASP A 171 -18.61 10.13 16.75
C ASP A 171 -18.12 11.58 16.77
N ILE A 172 -18.16 12.23 17.93
CA ILE A 172 -17.66 13.60 18.13
C ILE A 172 -16.12 13.64 18.12
N ILE A 173 -15.42 12.61 18.62
CA ILE A 173 -13.95 12.54 18.57
C ILE A 173 -13.46 12.06 17.19
N ALA A 174 -14.21 11.20 16.50
CA ALA A 174 -13.95 10.85 15.10
C ALA A 174 -14.04 12.07 14.19
N SER A 175 -15.03 12.93 14.42
CA SER A 175 -15.22 14.18 13.66
C SER A 175 -14.24 15.30 14.06
N ASN A 176 -13.58 15.19 15.21
CA ASN A 176 -12.53 16.13 15.67
C ASN A 176 -11.10 15.61 15.49
N SER A 177 -10.90 14.34 15.16
CA SER A 177 -9.59 13.84 14.74
C SER A 177 -9.25 14.52 13.41
N PRO A 178 -8.05 15.09 13.25
CA PRO A 178 -7.70 15.77 12.01
C PRO A 178 -7.89 14.78 10.86
N ALA A 179 -8.83 15.09 9.96
CA ALA A 179 -9.03 14.28 8.77
C ALA A 179 -7.70 14.22 8.03
N PHE A 180 -7.22 13.02 7.71
CA PHE A 180 -6.10 12.90 6.79
C PHE A 180 -6.46 13.68 5.51
N PRO A 181 -5.54 14.48 4.97
CA PRO A 181 -5.86 15.32 3.82
C PRO A 181 -6.36 14.45 2.67
N SER A 182 -7.53 14.79 2.13
CA SER A 182 -8.04 14.19 0.89
C SER A 182 -7.12 14.52 -0.29
N GLY A 183 -7.28 13.82 -1.42
CA GLY A 183 -6.56 14.17 -2.65
C GLY A 183 -6.73 15.64 -3.03
N ASP A 184 -7.96 16.14 -2.96
CA ASP A 184 -8.26 17.54 -3.26
C ASP A 184 -7.56 18.51 -2.27
N THR A 185 -7.35 18.09 -1.03
CA THR A 185 -6.58 18.87 -0.05
C THR A 185 -5.10 18.90 -0.43
N LEU A 186 -4.53 17.76 -0.84
CA LEU A 186 -3.14 17.67 -1.30
C LEU A 186 -2.92 18.54 -2.55
N ASP A 187 -3.83 18.46 -3.52
CA ASP A 187 -3.75 19.25 -4.75
C ASP A 187 -3.86 20.76 -4.53
N ARG A 188 -4.57 21.21 -3.48
CA ARG A 188 -4.59 22.63 -3.08
C ARG A 188 -3.26 23.12 -2.55
N VAL A 189 -2.48 22.24 -1.94
CA VAL A 189 -1.15 22.55 -1.43
C VAL A 189 -0.16 22.56 -2.58
N MET A 190 -0.14 21.48 -3.36
CA MET A 190 0.68 21.37 -4.56
C MET A 190 -0.12 20.70 -5.68
N PRO A 191 -0.43 21.41 -6.78
CA PRO A 191 -1.20 20.87 -7.87
C PRO A 191 -0.59 19.59 -8.45
N GLY A 192 -1.39 18.53 -8.55
CA GLY A 192 -0.97 17.22 -9.08
C GLY A 192 -0.27 16.32 -8.07
N SER A 193 -0.14 16.74 -6.82
CA SER A 193 0.46 15.91 -5.76
C SER A 193 -0.41 14.72 -5.37
N SER A 194 -1.73 14.78 -5.58
CA SER A 194 -2.64 13.66 -5.32
C SER A 194 -2.49 12.50 -6.32
N GLU A 195 -1.86 12.76 -7.47
CA GLU A 195 -1.63 11.75 -8.50
C GLU A 195 -0.23 11.16 -8.34
N VAL A 196 -0.13 9.84 -8.23
CA VAL A 196 1.14 9.09 -8.11
C VAL A 196 1.16 7.91 -9.06
N VAL A 197 2.34 7.40 -9.39
CA VAL A 197 2.49 6.24 -10.28
C VAL A 197 3.02 5.07 -9.48
N MET A 198 2.22 4.01 -9.43
CA MET A 198 2.65 2.71 -8.90
C MET A 198 3.21 1.90 -10.06
N ARG A 199 4.51 1.57 -10.02
CA ARG A 199 5.12 0.65 -10.97
C ARG A 199 5.14 -0.75 -10.38
N THR A 200 4.66 -1.72 -11.13
CA THR A 200 4.78 -3.13 -10.79
C THR A 200 5.79 -3.76 -11.74
N THR A 201 6.96 -4.11 -11.22
CA THR A 201 8.08 -4.65 -12.02
C THR A 201 8.02 -6.17 -12.17
N TYR A 202 7.28 -6.84 -11.29
CA TYR A 202 6.98 -8.27 -11.37
C TYR A 202 5.59 -8.56 -10.80
N CYS A 203 4.79 -9.38 -11.45
CA CYS A 203 3.53 -9.88 -10.89
C CYS A 203 3.14 -11.24 -11.45
N ASP A 204 3.06 -12.25 -10.60
CA ASP A 204 2.50 -13.55 -10.96
C ASP A 204 1.25 -13.89 -10.13
N GLU A 205 0.86 -15.15 -10.12
CA GLU A 205 -0.28 -15.65 -9.32
C GLU A 205 -0.03 -15.57 -7.81
N SER A 206 1.23 -15.50 -7.36
CA SER A 206 1.61 -15.65 -5.96
C SER A 206 2.19 -14.38 -5.33
N ILE A 207 2.98 -13.61 -6.08
CA ILE A 207 3.72 -12.44 -5.60
C ILE A 207 3.62 -11.28 -6.58
N ARG A 208 3.75 -10.08 -6.03
CA ARG A 208 3.83 -8.83 -6.78
C ARG A 208 4.88 -7.93 -6.17
N ILE A 209 5.73 -7.35 -7.02
CA ILE A 209 6.77 -6.40 -6.63
C ILE A 209 6.34 -5.04 -7.18
N SER A 210 6.12 -4.07 -6.29
CA SER A 210 5.69 -2.72 -6.65
C SER A 210 6.65 -1.67 -6.11
N ARG A 211 6.71 -0.52 -6.79
CA ARG A 211 7.59 0.61 -6.52
C ARG A 211 6.80 1.91 -6.70
N ASN A 212 7.17 2.94 -5.95
CA ASN A 212 6.74 4.31 -6.23
C ASN A 212 7.64 4.88 -7.33
N ASP A 213 7.07 5.46 -8.40
CA ASP A 213 7.87 6.01 -9.50
C ASP A 213 8.79 7.17 -9.07
N ASP A 214 8.41 7.96 -8.06
CA ASP A 214 9.26 9.06 -7.57
C ASP A 214 10.48 8.60 -6.79
N LEU A 215 10.36 7.45 -6.13
CA LEU A 215 11.37 6.84 -5.28
C LEU A 215 11.46 5.37 -5.67
N PHE A 216 11.92 5.14 -6.89
CA PHE A 216 11.88 3.80 -7.51
C PHE A 216 12.65 2.73 -6.73
N ASP A 217 13.61 3.16 -5.91
CA ASP A 217 14.38 2.29 -5.01
C ASP A 217 13.59 1.81 -3.77
N GLU A 218 12.38 2.32 -3.53
CA GLU A 218 11.44 1.84 -2.52
C GLU A 218 10.66 0.62 -3.03
N ILE A 219 11.07 -0.56 -2.58
CA ILE A 219 10.50 -1.84 -3.02
C ILE A 219 9.45 -2.33 -2.04
N PHE A 220 8.25 -2.60 -2.55
CA PHE A 220 7.17 -3.26 -1.82
C PHE A 220 6.94 -4.66 -2.37
N VAL A 221 7.02 -5.67 -1.51
CA VAL A 221 6.75 -7.06 -1.88
C VAL A 221 5.40 -7.45 -1.32
N TRP A 222 4.54 -7.96 -2.20
CA TRP A 222 3.19 -8.37 -1.88
C TRP A 222 2.99 -9.85 -2.19
N LYS A 223 2.17 -10.52 -1.39
CA LYS A 223 1.67 -11.87 -1.62
C LYS A 223 0.21 -11.79 -2.05
N ARG A 224 -0.20 -12.62 -3.00
CA ARG A 224 -1.62 -12.74 -3.33
C ARG A 224 -2.36 -13.40 -2.17
N LYS A 225 -3.51 -12.83 -1.82
CA LYS A 225 -4.49 -13.46 -0.94
C LYS A 225 -5.44 -14.25 -1.85
N ASP A 226 -5.56 -15.55 -1.59
CA ASP A 226 -6.09 -16.56 -2.52
C ASP A 226 -7.23 -16.10 -3.45
N PHE A 227 -7.16 -16.50 -4.72
CA PHE A 227 -8.27 -16.42 -5.66
C PHE A 227 -9.37 -17.40 -5.20
N GLY A 228 -10.24 -16.95 -4.30
CA GLY A 228 -11.45 -17.67 -3.91
C GLY A 228 -11.30 -18.56 -2.68
N THR A 229 -11.58 -17.98 -1.52
CA THR A 229 -12.59 -18.52 -0.60
C THR A 229 -13.37 -17.34 -0.08
N GLY A 230 -14.60 -17.19 -0.57
CA GLY A 230 -15.54 -16.25 0.02
C GLY A 230 -15.88 -16.73 1.41
N GLU A 231 -15.29 -16.09 2.41
CA GLU A 231 -15.82 -16.04 3.77
C GLU A 231 -15.36 -14.71 4.36
N PHE A 232 -16.16 -13.67 4.10
CA PHE A 232 -16.31 -12.60 5.07
C PHE A 232 -17.05 -13.22 6.25
N GLU A 233 -16.32 -13.65 7.27
CA GLU A 233 -16.95 -13.83 8.58
C GLU A 233 -17.35 -12.46 9.12
N ILE A 234 -18.64 -12.40 9.49
CA ILE A 234 -19.39 -11.24 10.01
C ILE A 234 -18.97 -10.95 11.44
#